data_AF-A0A8J2JVH8-F1
#
_entry.id   AF-A0A8J2JVH8-F1
#
_cell.length_a   1.000
_cell.length_b   1.000
_cell.length_c   1.000
_cell.angle_alpha   90.00
_cell.angle_beta   90.00
_cell.angle_gamma   90.00
#
_symmetry.space_group_name_H-M   'P 1'
#
loop_
_entity.id
_entity.type
_entity.pdbx_description
1 polymer ?
#
loop_
_entity_poly.entity_id
_entity_poly.type
_entity_poly.pdbx_seq_one_letter_code
_entity_poly.pdbx_strand_id
1 'polypeptide(L)'
;NDVIEPEDFTFEKFVSLYHKICPRNDIEELFQSITKGKADYIEISQFVNFLNDKQRDPRLNEILYPLYNDKRASEIIVNYEPNEELKSASRISKDGLIRYLMSDENAPVFLDRLDIYMDMDQPLSHYYINSSHNTYLIGRQFGGKSSVEMYRQTLLAGCR
;
A
#
# COMPACT_ATOMS: atom_id res chain seq x y z
N ASN A 1 -10.98 14.67 -32.87
CA ASN A 1 -10.53 13.86 -31.74
C ASN A 1 -9.04 13.71 -31.86
N ASP A 2 -8.30 14.38 -31.00
CA ASP A 2 -6.86 14.21 -30.93
C ASP A 2 -6.59 12.82 -30.33
N VAL A 3 -5.63 12.10 -30.91
CA VAL A 3 -5.26 10.73 -30.53
C VAL A 3 -3.77 10.72 -30.24
N ILE A 4 -3.36 10.08 -29.15
CA ILE A 4 -1.96 9.86 -28.80
C ILE A 4 -1.61 8.44 -29.20
N GLU A 5 -0.54 8.27 -29.97
CA GLU A 5 -0.05 6.94 -30.36
C GLU A 5 0.43 6.15 -29.12
N PRO A 6 0.14 4.85 -28.99
CA PRO A 6 0.56 4.06 -27.82
C PRO A 6 2.07 4.07 -27.57
N GLU A 7 2.88 4.13 -28.63
CA GLU A 7 4.35 4.23 -28.55
C GLU A 7 4.80 5.55 -27.91
N ASP A 8 4.02 6.61 -28.12
CA ASP A 8 4.25 7.92 -27.54
C ASP A 8 3.73 8.07 -26.12
N PHE A 9 3.00 7.08 -25.57
CA PHE A 9 2.42 7.11 -24.24
C PHE A 9 2.99 6.02 -23.32
N THR A 10 4.30 6.09 -23.09
CA THR A 10 4.99 5.22 -22.14
C THR A 10 4.53 5.46 -20.70
N PHE A 11 4.75 4.48 -19.82
CA PHE A 11 4.42 4.61 -18.40
C PHE A 11 5.11 5.83 -17.74
N GLU A 12 6.35 6.12 -18.11
CA GLU A 12 7.08 7.29 -17.62
C GLU A 12 6.40 8.61 -18.01
N LYS A 13 5.91 8.71 -19.26
CA LYS A 13 5.16 9.88 -19.71
C LYS A 13 3.83 10.00 -18.96
N PHE A 14 3.13 8.89 -18.72
CA PHE A 14 1.93 8.86 -17.89
C PHE A 14 2.19 9.37 -16.47
N VAL A 15 3.25 8.86 -15.81
CA VAL A 15 3.65 9.30 -14.46
C VAL A 15 3.98 10.80 -14.46
N SER A 16 4.72 11.29 -15.45
CA SER A 16 5.02 12.73 -15.57
C SER A 16 3.77 13.59 -15.72
N LEU A 17 2.76 13.09 -16.45
CA LEU A 17 1.49 13.76 -16.64
C LEU A 17 0.68 13.77 -15.34
N TYR A 18 0.64 12.63 -14.64
CA TYR A 18 -0.01 12.50 -13.34
C TYR A 18 0.53 13.52 -12.32
N HIS A 19 1.86 13.67 -12.21
CA HIS A 19 2.47 14.66 -11.32
C HIS A 19 2.15 16.12 -11.71
N LYS A 20 1.93 16.41 -13.00
CA LYS A 20 1.54 17.74 -13.47
C LYS A 20 0.06 18.05 -13.18
N ILE A 21 -0.82 17.07 -13.31
CA ILE A 21 -2.27 17.25 -13.12
C ILE A 21 -2.63 17.23 -11.63
N CYS A 22 -1.99 16.37 -10.85
CA CYS A 22 -2.26 16.18 -9.42
C CYS A 22 -1.01 16.50 -8.58
N PRO A 23 -0.78 17.79 -8.25
CA PRO A 23 0.33 18.16 -7.38
C PRO A 23 0.14 17.56 -5.97
N ARG A 24 1.16 16.85 -5.48
CA ARG A 24 1.19 16.19 -4.16
C ARG A 24 1.81 17.08 -3.09
N ASN A 25 1.09 18.15 -2.74
CA ASN A 25 1.54 19.09 -1.69
C ASN A 25 1.67 18.42 -0.32
N ASP A 26 0.86 17.39 -0.06
CA ASP A 26 0.94 16.54 1.13
C ASP A 26 2.31 15.84 1.26
N ILE A 27 2.83 15.32 0.15
CA ILE A 27 4.15 14.67 0.12
C ILE A 27 5.26 15.72 0.19
N GLU A 28 5.08 16.90 -0.39
CA GLU A 28 6.02 18.01 -0.26
C GLU A 28 6.20 18.42 1.21
N GLU A 29 5.10 18.61 1.94
CA GLU A 29 5.12 18.95 3.37
C GLU A 29 5.78 17.84 4.19
N LEU A 30 5.48 16.57 3.90
CA LEU A 30 6.13 15.42 4.53
C LEU A 30 7.63 15.40 4.25
N PHE A 31 8.04 15.59 3.00
CA PHE A 31 9.44 15.61 2.59
C PHE A 31 10.20 16.72 3.32
N GLN A 32 9.63 17.93 3.38
CA GLN A 32 10.19 19.05 4.12
C GLN A 32 10.25 18.80 5.63
N SER A 33 9.28 18.08 6.19
CA SER A 33 9.29 17.66 7.60
C SER A 33 10.48 16.75 7.92
N ILE A 34 10.79 15.80 7.01
CA ILE A 34 11.91 14.85 7.17
C ILE A 34 13.26 15.56 6.99
N THR A 35 13.41 16.36 5.93
CA THR A 35 14.67 17.07 5.63
C THR A 35 14.87 18.34 6.45
N LYS A 36 13.85 18.75 7.22
CA LYS A 36 13.76 20.04 7.92
C LYS A 36 13.91 21.25 6.98
N GLY A 37 13.55 21.08 5.70
CA GLY A 37 13.64 22.09 4.65
C GLY A 37 15.07 22.50 4.26
N LYS A 38 16.07 21.66 4.58
CA LYS A 38 17.49 22.00 4.36
C LYS A 38 18.14 21.34 3.14
N ALA A 39 17.48 20.34 2.57
CA ALA A 39 18.04 19.53 1.49
C ALA A 39 16.94 19.08 0.53
N ASP A 40 17.34 18.92 -0.74
CA ASP A 40 16.50 18.40 -1.82
C ASP A 40 16.49 16.86 -1.89
N TYR A 41 17.09 16.21 -0.89
CA TYR A 41 17.17 14.77 -0.71
C TYR A 41 17.06 14.41 0.78
N ILE A 42 16.63 13.19 1.06
CA ILE A 42 16.64 12.59 2.40
C ILE A 42 17.89 11.71 2.52
N GLU A 43 18.68 11.94 3.57
CA GLU A 43 19.81 11.09 3.91
C GLU A 43 19.35 9.74 4.49
N ILE A 44 20.16 8.70 4.34
CA ILE A 44 19.85 7.36 4.84
C ILE A 44 19.44 7.34 6.32
N SER A 45 20.12 8.10 7.18
CA SER A 45 19.83 8.19 8.61
C SER A 45 18.45 8.82 8.87
N GLN A 46 18.09 9.85 8.11
CA GLN A 46 16.78 10.48 8.17
C GLN A 46 15.68 9.53 7.68
N PHE A 47 15.97 8.75 6.63
CA PHE A 47 15.05 7.76 6.09
C PHE A 47 14.81 6.60 7.07
N VAL A 48 15.87 6.08 7.70
CA VAL A 48 15.76 5.06 8.75
C VAL A 48 14.90 5.55 9.92
N ASN A 49 15.11 6.80 10.38
CA ASN A 49 14.30 7.40 11.43
C ASN A 49 12.83 7.51 11.00
N PHE A 50 12.57 7.96 9.76
CA PHE A 50 11.22 8.01 9.22
C PHE A 50 10.53 6.64 9.20
N LEU A 51 11.22 5.59 8.74
CA LEU A 51 10.69 4.24 8.69
C LEU A 51 10.35 3.70 10.09
N ASN A 52 11.24 3.90 11.06
CA ASN A 52 11.07 3.35 12.41
C ASN A 52 10.12 4.18 13.29
N ASP A 53 10.07 5.51 13.14
CA ASP A 53 9.27 6.37 14.02
C ASP A 53 7.88 6.69 13.46
N LYS A 54 7.74 6.76 12.13
CA LYS A 54 6.49 7.20 11.47
C LYS A 54 5.75 6.07 10.76
N GLN A 55 6.46 5.16 10.10
CA GLN A 55 5.82 4.08 9.33
C GLN A 55 5.55 2.82 10.17
N ARG A 56 6.35 2.57 11.21
CA ARG A 56 6.21 1.39 12.05
C ARG A 56 5.00 1.48 12.98
N ASP A 57 4.24 0.39 13.07
CA ASP A 57 3.25 0.21 14.14
C ASP A 57 3.95 -0.04 15.49
N PRO A 58 3.77 0.82 16.50
CA PRO A 58 4.46 0.72 17.78
C PRO A 58 4.07 -0.52 18.60
N ARG A 59 3.02 -1.24 18.20
CA ARG A 59 2.56 -2.48 18.87
C ARG A 59 3.35 -3.71 18.41
N LEU A 60 4.14 -3.60 17.35
CA LEU A 60 4.89 -4.73 16.80
C LEU A 60 6.11 -5.07 17.64
N ASN A 61 6.26 -6.36 17.97
CA ASN A 61 7.40 -6.88 18.70
C ASN A 61 8.70 -6.70 17.89
N GLU A 62 9.73 -6.11 18.51
CA GLU A 62 11.00 -5.77 17.86
C GLU A 62 11.85 -6.99 17.48
N ILE A 63 11.64 -8.15 18.11
CA ILE A 63 12.36 -9.39 17.78
C ILE A 63 11.74 -10.03 16.54
N LEU A 64 10.41 -10.12 16.49
CA LEU A 64 9.68 -10.69 15.35
C LEU A 64 9.68 -9.76 14.13
N TYR A 65 9.61 -8.46 14.37
CA TYR A 65 9.62 -7.42 13.36
C TYR A 65 10.78 -6.46 13.66
N PRO A 66 12.01 -6.75 13.22
CA PRO A 66 13.17 -5.92 13.51
C PRO A 66 13.03 -4.50 12.95
N LEU A 67 13.68 -3.55 13.60
CA LEU A 67 13.78 -2.18 13.12
C LEU A 67 14.54 -2.12 11.79
N TYR A 68 14.20 -1.13 10.97
CA TYR A 68 14.98 -0.82 9.77
C TYR A 68 16.38 -0.34 10.17
N ASN A 69 17.38 -0.85 9.46
CA ASN A 69 18.76 -0.41 9.55
C ASN A 69 19.20 0.21 8.22
N ASP A 70 20.38 0.82 8.21
CA ASP A 70 20.96 1.45 7.02
C ASP A 70 20.96 0.47 5.83
N LYS A 71 21.35 -0.79 6.03
CA LYS A 71 21.38 -1.77 4.93
C LYS A 71 20.00 -1.97 4.27
N ARG A 72 18.95 -2.18 5.07
CA ARG A 72 17.58 -2.33 4.54
C ARG A 72 17.09 -1.03 3.91
N ALA A 73 17.35 0.11 4.53
CA ALA A 73 17.00 1.40 3.96
C ALA A 73 17.69 1.62 2.60
N SER A 74 18.96 1.24 2.45
CA SER A 74 19.67 1.28 1.16
C SER A 74 19.02 0.39 0.10
N GLU A 75 18.57 -0.82 0.45
CA GLU A 75 17.87 -1.72 -0.48
C GLU A 75 16.59 -1.05 -1.03
N ILE A 76 15.82 -0.40 -0.16
CA ILE A 76 14.63 0.38 -0.54
C ILE A 76 15.01 1.53 -1.48
N ILE A 77 16.06 2.29 -1.15
CA ILE A 77 16.53 3.41 -1.98
C ILE A 77 16.93 2.92 -3.38
N VAL A 78 17.66 1.82 -3.48
CA VAL A 78 18.08 1.23 -4.77
C VAL A 78 16.88 0.85 -5.63
N ASN A 79 15.81 0.32 -5.02
CA ASN A 79 14.60 -0.12 -5.72
C ASN A 79 13.74 1.03 -6.23
N TYR A 80 13.61 2.13 -5.47
CA TYR A 80 12.61 3.16 -5.74
C TYR A 80 13.17 4.50 -6.23
N GLU A 81 14.43 4.83 -5.96
CA GLU A 81 15.03 6.06 -6.46
C GLU A 81 15.19 5.98 -7.99
N PRO A 82 14.80 6.98 -8.79
CA PRO A 82 15.11 6.99 -10.22
C PRO A 82 16.54 7.46 -10.54
N ASN A 83 17.14 8.33 -9.73
CA ASN A 83 18.44 8.92 -10.03
C ASN A 83 19.61 8.05 -9.53
N GLU A 84 20.43 7.56 -10.45
CA GLU A 84 21.60 6.70 -10.16
C GLU A 84 22.67 7.38 -9.29
N GLU A 85 22.84 8.70 -9.37
CA GLU A 85 23.76 9.44 -8.52
C GLU A 85 23.31 9.44 -7.06
N LEU A 86 22.00 9.61 -6.84
CA LEU A 86 21.41 9.60 -5.51
C LEU A 86 21.38 8.18 -4.92
N LYS A 87 21.10 7.16 -5.74
CA LYS A 87 21.25 5.75 -5.33
C LYS A 87 22.66 5.45 -4.83
N SER A 88 23.67 5.83 -5.62
CA SER A 88 25.07 5.59 -5.28
C SER A 88 25.48 6.29 -3.99
N ALA A 89 24.87 7.44 -3.69
CA ALA A 89 25.08 8.19 -2.46
C ALA A 89 24.17 7.75 -1.29
N SER A 90 23.34 6.71 -1.45
CA SER A 90 22.33 6.29 -0.46
C SER A 90 21.40 7.43 -0.01
N ARG A 91 20.92 8.20 -1.00
CA ARG A 91 20.00 9.33 -0.82
C ARG A 91 18.73 9.07 -1.61
N ILE A 92 17.60 9.53 -1.09
CA ILE A 92 16.32 9.43 -1.78
C ILE A 92 15.76 10.81 -2.07
N SER A 93 15.36 11.02 -3.31
CA SER A 93 14.68 12.23 -3.79
C SER A 93 13.21 12.21 -3.40
N LYS A 94 12.52 13.33 -3.62
CA LYS A 94 11.07 13.39 -3.48
C LYS A 94 10.36 12.40 -4.41
N ASP A 95 10.83 12.22 -5.65
CA ASP A 95 10.25 11.25 -6.58
C ASP A 95 10.42 9.82 -6.09
N GLY A 96 11.62 9.49 -5.60
CA GLY A 96 11.89 8.19 -4.96
C GLY A 96 10.99 7.94 -3.75
N LEU A 97 10.79 8.95 -2.90
CA LEU A 97 9.89 8.85 -1.75
C LEU A 97 8.43 8.61 -2.19
N ILE A 98 7.96 9.31 -3.23
CA ILE A 98 6.60 9.10 -3.77
C ILE A 98 6.44 7.66 -4.26
N ARG A 99 7.43 7.14 -5.01
CA ARG A 99 7.42 5.75 -5.51
C ARG A 99 7.40 4.75 -4.37
N TYR A 100 8.20 4.96 -3.33
CA TYR A 100 8.18 4.12 -2.11
C TYR A 100 6.81 4.16 -1.43
N LEU A 101 6.24 5.34 -1.19
CA LEU A 101 4.96 5.49 -0.49
C LEU A 101 3.78 4.84 -1.23
N MET A 102 3.87 4.71 -2.56
CA MET A 102 2.86 4.05 -3.40
C MET A 102 3.16 2.57 -3.67
N SER A 103 4.27 2.05 -3.14
CA SER A 103 4.70 0.66 -3.37
C SER A 103 4.06 -0.31 -2.39
N ASP A 104 4.12 -1.60 -2.73
CA ASP A 104 3.65 -2.69 -1.86
C ASP A 104 4.43 -2.79 -0.54
N GLU A 105 5.67 -2.28 -0.49
CA GLU A 105 6.45 -2.24 0.76
C GLU A 105 5.87 -1.26 1.79
N ASN A 106 5.10 -0.26 1.33
CA ASN A 106 4.40 0.70 2.18
C ASN A 106 2.88 0.44 2.21
N ALA A 107 2.46 -0.82 2.03
CA ALA A 107 1.05 -1.20 2.07
C ALA A 107 0.42 -0.86 3.44
N PRO A 108 -0.83 -0.35 3.46
CA PRO A 108 -1.52 0.01 4.71
C PRO A 108 -1.96 -1.21 5.53
N VAL A 109 -1.76 -2.42 5.00
CA VAL A 109 -2.15 -3.69 5.61
C VAL A 109 -0.99 -4.66 5.60
N PHE A 110 -0.97 -5.56 6.58
CA PHE A 110 -0.04 -6.68 6.61
C PHE A 110 -0.42 -7.69 5.51
N LEU A 111 0.41 -7.77 4.46
CA LEU A 111 0.13 -8.61 3.31
C LEU A 111 0.08 -10.11 3.65
N ASP A 112 0.82 -10.56 4.66
CA ASP A 112 0.79 -11.92 5.20
C ASP A 112 -0.55 -12.28 5.85
N ARG A 113 -1.34 -11.29 6.27
CA ARG A 113 -2.70 -11.49 6.82
C ARG A 113 -3.80 -11.52 5.77
N LEU A 114 -3.47 -11.34 4.50
CA LEU A 114 -4.43 -11.48 3.40
C LEU A 114 -4.70 -12.94 3.04
N ASP A 115 -3.75 -13.83 3.35
CA ASP A 115 -3.91 -15.28 3.21
C ASP A 115 -4.40 -15.92 4.51
N ILE A 116 -4.59 -17.24 4.53
CA ILE A 116 -4.97 -18.00 5.73
C ILE A 116 -3.80 -17.96 6.73
N TYR A 117 -3.91 -17.08 7.73
CA TYR A 117 -2.89 -16.87 8.76
C TYR A 117 -3.31 -17.36 10.17
N MET A 118 -4.60 -17.62 10.37
CA MET A 118 -5.12 -18.11 11.65
C MET A 118 -4.97 -19.62 11.75
N ASP A 119 -4.86 -20.13 12.97
CA ASP A 119 -4.97 -21.55 13.25
C ASP A 119 -6.38 -22.04 12.89
N MET A 120 -6.47 -23.01 11.98
CA MET A 120 -7.73 -23.56 11.46
C MET A 120 -8.11 -24.92 12.08
N ASP A 121 -7.35 -25.40 13.07
CA ASP A 121 -7.56 -26.70 13.72
C ASP A 121 -8.34 -26.60 15.06
N GLN A 122 -8.70 -25.39 15.49
CA GLN A 122 -9.55 -25.17 16.67
C GLN A 122 -11.01 -25.65 16.44
N PRO A 123 -11.80 -25.88 17.51
CA PRO A 123 -13.23 -26.19 17.38
C PRO A 123 -14.02 -25.09 16.66
N LEU A 124 -15.08 -25.46 15.93
CA LEU A 124 -15.87 -24.54 15.10
C LEU A 124 -16.42 -23.32 15.88
N SER A 125 -16.75 -23.49 17.17
CA SER A 125 -17.26 -22.43 18.04
C SER A 125 -16.26 -21.33 18.35
N HIS A 126 -14.98 -21.48 17.99
CA HIS A 126 -13.94 -20.48 18.21
C HIS A 126 -13.82 -19.47 17.05
N TYR A 127 -14.53 -19.69 15.95
CA TYR A 127 -14.44 -18.83 14.76
C TYR A 127 -15.68 -17.98 14.58
N TYR A 128 -15.47 -16.75 14.11
CA TYR A 128 -16.54 -15.98 13.49
C TYR A 128 -16.78 -16.49 12.07
N ILE A 129 -18.03 -16.87 11.78
CA ILE A 129 -18.42 -17.43 10.48
C ILE A 129 -19.25 -16.39 9.74
N ASN A 130 -18.78 -16.00 8.56
CA ASN A 130 -19.52 -15.11 7.67
C ASN A 130 -20.81 -15.77 7.22
N SER A 131 -21.96 -15.30 7.74
CA SER A 131 -23.26 -15.95 7.60
C SER A 131 -24.26 -15.03 6.89
N SER A 132 -25.18 -15.61 6.11
CA SER A 132 -26.22 -14.88 5.39
C SER A 132 -27.61 -15.25 5.92
N HIS A 133 -28.51 -14.27 5.95
CA HIS A 133 -29.91 -14.46 6.34
C HIS A 133 -30.83 -14.10 5.18
N ASN A 134 -31.81 -14.94 4.88
CA ASN A 134 -32.71 -14.80 3.73
C ASN A 134 -31.97 -14.61 2.39
N THR A 135 -30.94 -15.43 2.14
CA THR A 135 -30.01 -15.32 1.00
C THR A 135 -30.70 -15.26 -0.37
N TYR A 136 -31.89 -15.83 -0.50
CA TYR A 136 -32.64 -15.80 -1.75
C TYR A 136 -33.20 -14.42 -2.12
N LEU A 137 -33.37 -13.50 -1.16
CA LEU A 137 -34.03 -12.21 -1.40
C LEU A 137 -33.13 -11.21 -2.12
N ILE A 138 -33.68 -10.60 -3.16
CA ILE A 138 -33.13 -9.41 -3.80
C ILE A 138 -33.94 -8.20 -3.34
N GLY A 139 -33.37 -7.45 -2.39
CA GLY A 139 -33.93 -6.18 -1.92
C GLY A 139 -34.82 -6.31 -0.68
N ARG A 140 -36.09 -5.90 -0.79
CA ARG A 140 -37.00 -5.74 0.37
C ARG A 140 -37.42 -7.09 0.97
N GLN A 141 -37.62 -7.13 2.29
CA GLN A 141 -38.16 -8.29 3.00
C GLN A 141 -39.60 -8.63 2.59
N PHE A 142 -40.40 -7.61 2.26
CA PHE A 142 -41.78 -7.76 1.78
C PHE A 142 -41.91 -7.22 0.36
N GLY A 143 -42.57 -8.01 -0.51
CA GLY A 143 -42.74 -7.67 -1.92
C GLY A 143 -41.44 -7.68 -2.75
N GLY A 144 -40.34 -8.18 -2.19
CA GLY A 144 -39.07 -8.38 -2.88
C GLY A 144 -39.09 -9.61 -3.80
N LYS A 145 -38.15 -9.65 -4.75
CA LYS A 145 -37.98 -10.79 -5.66
C LYS A 145 -37.01 -11.80 -5.06
N SER A 146 -37.24 -13.08 -5.32
CA SER A 146 -36.30 -14.15 -4.97
C SER A 146 -35.42 -14.52 -6.17
N SER A 147 -34.16 -14.87 -5.95
CA SER A 147 -33.25 -15.32 -7.01
C SER A 147 -32.29 -16.41 -6.54
N VAL A 148 -32.10 -17.40 -7.41
CA VAL A 148 -31.10 -18.46 -7.24
C VAL A 148 -29.67 -17.92 -7.39
N GLU A 149 -29.48 -16.89 -8.23
CA GLU A 149 -28.17 -16.26 -8.44
C GLU A 149 -27.60 -15.68 -7.13
N MET A 150 -28.47 -15.27 -6.21
CA MET A 150 -28.05 -14.65 -4.96
C MET A 150 -27.30 -15.62 -4.04
N TYR A 151 -27.60 -16.92 -4.11
CA TYR A 151 -26.80 -17.95 -3.43
C TYR A 151 -25.40 -18.05 -4.03
N ARG A 152 -25.26 -18.00 -5.37
CA ARG A 152 -23.95 -18.05 -6.04
C ARG A 152 -23.09 -16.86 -5.64
N GLN A 153 -23.63 -15.66 -5.69
CA GLN A 153 -22.92 -14.42 -5.34
C GLN A 153 -22.50 -14.40 -3.87
N THR A 154 -23.40 -14.84 -2.97
CA THR A 154 -23.12 -14.90 -1.53
C THR A 154 -21.98 -15.88 -1.21
N LEU A 155 -21.96 -17.05 -1.84
CA LEU A 155 -20.88 -18.04 -1.67
C LEU A 155 -19.55 -17.56 -2.27
N LEU A 156 -19.58 -16.87 -3.42
CA LEU A 156 -18.39 -16.27 -4.05
C LEU A 156 -17.79 -15.14 -3.20
N ALA A 157 -18.62 -14.37 -2.49
CA ALA A 157 -18.17 -13.35 -1.54
C ALA A 157 -17.56 -13.92 -0.24
N GLY A 158 -17.51 -15.25 -0.10
CA GLY A 158 -16.89 -15.92 1.05
C GLY A 158 -17.83 -16.18 2.23
N CYS A 159 -19.15 -16.10 2.03
CA CYS A 159 -20.10 -16.59 3.03
C CYS A 159 -20.01 -18.13 3.16
N ARG A 160 -20.24 -18.64 4.37
CA ARG A 160 -20.14 -20.05 4.74
C ARG A 160 -21.41 -20.52 5.43
#